data_AF-A0A9Y2K0H8-F1
#
_entry.id   AF-A0A9Y2K0H8-F1
#
_cell.length_a   1.000
_cell.length_b   1.000
_cell.length_c   1.000
_cell.angle_alpha   90.00
_cell.angle_beta   90.00
_cell.angle_gamma   90.00
#
_symmetry.space_group_name_H-M   'P 1'
#
loop_
_entity.id
_entity.type
_entity.pdbx_description
1 polymer ?
#
loop_
_entity_poly.entity_id
_entity_poly.type
_entity_poly.pdbx_seq_one_letter_code
_entity_poly.pdbx_strand_id
1 'polypeptide(L)' 'MIAELAAAGKPVLLASTDLAELCELCDRVLVFRRGRVVARLTRTELSEQALSVAMNAGFTDGA' A
#
# COMPACT_ATOMS: atom_id res chain seq x y z
N MET A 1 8.79 12.59 -11.24
CA MET A 1 8.05 11.81 -12.26
C MET A 1 6.80 11.11 -11.73
N ILE A 2 6.87 10.09 -10.86
CA ILE A 2 5.66 9.36 -10.38
C ILE A 2 4.75 10.27 -9.54
N ALA A 3 5.32 10.98 -8.56
CA ALA A 3 4.58 11.92 -7.72
C ALA A 3 3.94 13.07 -8.53
N GLU A 4 4.58 13.52 -9.61
CA GLU A 4 4.05 14.58 -10.48
C GLU A 4 2.84 14.11 -11.28
N LEU A 5 2.84 12.86 -11.75
CA LEU A 5 1.68 12.26 -12.44
C LEU A 5 0.50 12.13 -11.49
N ALA A 6 0.75 11.68 -10.26
CA ALA A 6 -0.26 11.61 -9.21
C ALA A 6 -0.81 13.01 -8.87
N ALA A 7 0.08 14.00 -8.67
CA ALA A 7 -0.30 15.39 -8.39
C ALA A 7 -1.10 16.03 -9.53
N ALA A 8 -0.90 15.60 -10.77
CA ALA A 8 -1.68 16.01 -11.93
C ALA A 8 -3.04 15.28 -12.05
N GLY A 9 -3.51 14.60 -11.00
CA GLY A 9 -4.81 13.95 -10.92
C GLY A 9 -4.91 12.62 -11.68
N LYS A 10 -3.79 12.04 -12.12
CA LYS A 10 -3.80 10.75 -12.82
C LYS A 10 -3.70 9.60 -11.83
N PRO A 11 -4.49 8.53 -11.96
CA PRO A 11 -4.32 7.34 -11.15
C PRO A 11 -2.99 6.66 -11.49
N VAL A 12 -2.26 6.25 -10.45
CA VAL A 12 -0.95 5.59 -10.58
C VAL A 12 -0.99 4.27 -9.80
N LEU A 13 -0.53 3.19 -10.43
CA LEU A 13 -0.27 1.93 -9.75
C LEU A 13 1.23 1.81 -9.50
N LEU A 14 1.62 1.84 -8.22
CA LEU A 14 2.99 1.60 -7.79
C LEU A 14 3.09 0.22 -7.15
N ALA A 15 4.08 -0.56 -7.60
CA ALA A 15 4.46 -1.82 -6.97
C ALA A 15 5.96 -1.77 -6.70
N SER A 16 6.32 -1.85 -5.42
CA SER A 16 7.69 -1.75 -4.94
C SER A 16 7.91 -2.74 -3.80
N THR A 17 9.17 -3.10 -3.57
CA THR A 17 9.60 -3.86 -2.39
C THR A 17 10.17 -2.97 -1.29
N ASP A 18 10.35 -1.68 -1.57
CA ASP A 18 10.78 -0.68 -0.60
C ASP A 18 9.54 -0.15 0.16
N LEU A 19 9.47 -0.46 1.46
CA LEU A 19 8.34 -0.06 2.29
C LEU A 19 8.31 1.45 2.55
N ALA A 20 9.48 2.10 2.64
CA ALA A 20 9.56 3.53 2.89
C ALA A 20 9.01 4.30 1.69
N GLU A 21 9.37 3.90 0.47
CA GLU A 21 8.84 4.47 -0.78
C GLU A 21 7.31 4.33 -0.86
N LEU A 22 6.78 3.16 -0.51
CA LEU A 22 5.33 2.93 -0.50
C LEU A 22 4.63 3.85 0.51
N CYS A 23 5.18 4.01 1.72
CA CYS A 23 4.63 4.90 2.74
C CYS A 23 4.68 6.37 2.31
N GLU A 24 5.75 6.78 1.62
CA GLU A 24 5.94 8.15 1.17
C GLU A 24 4.97 8.51 0.04
N LEU A 25 4.87 7.66 -0.99
CA LEU A 25 4.22 7.99 -2.25
C LEU A 25 2.77 7.53 -2.37
N CYS A 26 2.34 6.50 -1.63
CA CYS A 26 1.00 5.94 -1.83
C CYS A 26 -0.05 6.60 -0.92
N ASP A 27 -1.23 6.83 -1.48
CA ASP A 27 -2.42 7.19 -0.68
C ASP A 27 -3.07 5.95 -0.06
N ARG A 28 -2.94 4.80 -0.73
CA ARG A 28 -3.52 3.51 -0.36
C ARG A 28 -2.62 2.37 -0.83
N VAL A 29 -2.53 1.29 -0.05
CA VAL A 29 -1.81 0.07 -0.43
C VAL A 29 -2.73 -1.15 -0.26
N LEU A 30 -2.74 -2.01 -1.27
CA LEU A 30 -3.40 -3.31 -1.22
C LEU A 30 -2.32 -4.39 -1.12
N VAL A 31 -2.39 -5.23 -0.09
CA VAL A 31 -1.45 -6.35 0.07
C VAL A 31 -2.07 -7.59 -0.54
N PHE A 32 -1.36 -8.22 -1.47
CA PHE A 32 -1.80 -9.45 -2.12
C PHE A 32 -1.05 -10.67 -1.57
N ARG A 33 -1.76 -11.76 -1.32
CA ARG A 33 -1.18 -13.06 -0.98
C ARG A 33 -1.97 -14.17 -1.65
N ARG A 34 -1.29 -15.02 -2.43
CA ARG A 34 -1.91 -16.14 -3.18
C ARG A 34 -3.10 -15.69 -4.04
N GLY A 35 -2.94 -14.57 -4.75
CA GLY A 35 -3.97 -14.03 -5.64
C GLY A 35 -5.17 -13.36 -4.95
N ARG A 36 -5.14 -13.19 -3.62
CA ARG A 36 -6.19 -12.52 -2.86
C ARG A 36 -5.66 -11.27 -2.17
N VAL A 37 -6.48 -10.23 -2.07
CA VAL A 37 -6.20 -9.07 -1.22
C VAL A 37 -6.38 -9.51 0.24
N VAL A 38 -5.33 -9.37 1.04
CA VAL A 38 -5.27 -9.76 2.45
C VAL A 38 -5.02 -8.59 3.37
N ALA A 39 -4.96 -7.36 2.85
CA ALA A 39 -5.00 -6.13 3.63
C ALA A 39 -5.31 -4.96 2.70
N ARG A 40 -5.96 -3.94 3.23
CA ARG A 40 -6.12 -2.63 2.61
C ARG A 40 -5.69 -1.59 3.63
N LEU A 41 -4.67 -0.81 3.30
CA LEU A 41 -4.19 0.27 4.17
C LEU A 41 -4.46 1.61 3.48
N THR A 42 -5.05 2.53 4.23
CA THR A 42 -5.20 3.94 3.87
C THR A 42 -3.99 4.75 4.32
N ARG A 43 -3.85 5.98 3.82
CA ARG A 43 -2.73 6.87 4.17
C ARG A 43 -2.49 7.01 5.68
N THR A 44 -3.56 7.03 6.48
CA THR A 44 -3.47 7.15 7.94
C THR A 44 -3.02 5.87 8.64
N GLU A 45 -3.15 4.72 7.98
CA GLU A 45 -2.74 3.41 8.49
C GLU A 45 -1.35 3.00 7.96
N LEU A 46 -0.88 3.64 6.89
CA LEU A 46 0.38 3.31 6.24
C LEU A 46 1.58 3.62 7.15
N SER A 47 2.30 2.57 7.47
CA SER A 47 3.62 2.60 8.10
C SER A 47 4.40 1.36 7.66
N GLU A 48 5.73 1.42 7.70
CA GLU A 48 6.57 0.26 7.38
C GLU A 48 6.22 -0.94 8.27
N GLN A 49 5.90 -0.69 9.55
CA GLN A 49 5.47 -1.72 10.48
C GLN A 49 4.12 -2.33 10.06
N ALA A 50 3.11 -1.51 9.75
CA ALA A 50 1.80 -2.02 9.33
C ALA A 50 1.89 -2.82 8.02
N LEU A 51 2.71 -2.37 7.06
CA LEU A 51 2.97 -3.11 5.83
C LEU A 51 3.69 -4.44 6.10
N SER A 52 4.74 -4.42 6.91
CA SER A 52 5.47 -5.64 7.30
C SER A 52 4.55 -6.65 7.98
N VAL A 53 3.66 -6.19 8.88
CA VAL A 53 2.64 -7.06 9.48
C VAL A 53 1.70 -7.58 8.41
N ALA A 54 1.09 -6.72 7.59
CA ALA A 54 0.14 -7.15 6.56
C ALA A 54 0.70 -8.15 5.54
N MET A 55 2.00 -8.05 5.21
CA MET A 55 2.70 -8.98 4.32
C MET A 55 2.88 -10.38 4.95
N ASN A 56 3.07 -10.44 6.26
CA ASN A 56 3.42 -11.66 7.00
C ASN A 56 2.22 -12.30 7.71
N ALA A 57 1.41 -11.48 8.37
CA ALA A 57 0.19 -11.78 9.09
C ALA A 57 -0.97 -11.11 8.34
N GLY A 58 -1.70 -11.87 7.52
CA GLY A 58 -2.80 -11.31 6.74
C GLY A 58 -3.79 -10.56 7.65
N PHE A 59 -4.08 -9.30 7.33
CA PHE A 59 -5.14 -8.51 7.95
C PHE A 59 -6.47 -8.89 7.31
N THR A 60 -7.25 -9.74 7.97
CA THR A 60 -8.64 -9.93 7.55
C THR A 60 -9.40 -8.62 7.82
N ASP A 61 -9.95 -8.02 6.77
CA ASP A 61 -10.95 -6.95 6.88
C ASP A 61 -12.00 -7.38 7.92
N GLY A 62 -12.25 -6.52 8.91
CA GLY A 62 -13.43 -6.63 9.75
C GLY A 62 -14.66 -6.49 8.86
N ALA A 63 -15.45 -7.56 8.81
CA ALA A 63 -16.83 -7.53 8.32
C ALA A 63 -17.73 -6.79 9.31
#